data_AF-A0A969PW38-F1
#
_entry.id   AF-A0A969PW38-F1
#
_cell.length_a   1.000
_cell.length_b   1.000
_cell.length_c   1.000
_cell.angle_alpha   90.00
_cell.angle_beta   90.00
_cell.angle_gamma   90.00
#
_symmetry.space_group_name_H-M   'P 1'
#
loop_
_entity.id
_entity.type
_entity.pdbx_description
1 polymer ?
#
loop_
_entity_poly.entity_id
_entity_poly.type
_entity_poly.pdbx_seq_one_letter_code
_entity_poly.pdbx_strand_id
1 'polypeptide(L)'
;MKSQLWSKPTPWRMIVLLISSMISTSAITIYALSITQSASRQTSPLPSVRPKAIKAVAALGFLEPEGEVIELSAHPSEGGARVERLLVQQGAKVKAGDAIAVLDPIGHVIEV
;
A
#
# COMPACT_ATOMS: atom_id res chain seq x y z
N MET A 1 11.28 -21.53 -86.16
CA MET A 1 11.29 -21.35 -84.70
C MET A 1 10.96 -22.69 -84.05
N LYS A 2 11.94 -23.36 -83.44
CA LYS A 2 11.77 -24.69 -82.82
C LYS A 2 12.48 -24.65 -81.46
N SER A 3 11.71 -24.67 -80.37
CA SER A 3 12.24 -24.66 -79.00
C SER A 3 12.84 -26.03 -78.66
N GLN A 4 14.17 -26.10 -78.73
CA GLN A 4 14.98 -27.21 -78.24
C GLN A 4 15.02 -27.20 -76.70
N LEU A 5 14.01 -27.78 -76.06
CA LEU A 5 13.99 -28.03 -74.61
C LEU A 5 14.11 -29.52 -74.23
N TRP A 6 14.18 -30.42 -75.22
CA TRP A 6 14.28 -31.86 -74.96
C TRP A 6 15.70 -32.39 -75.22
N SER A 7 16.63 -32.04 -74.35
CA SER A 7 17.92 -32.73 -74.26
C SER A 7 17.76 -33.89 -73.29
N LYS A 8 17.98 -35.13 -73.76
CA LYS A 8 17.98 -36.34 -72.94
C LYS A 8 18.88 -36.10 -71.71
N PRO A 9 18.39 -36.30 -70.47
CA PRO A 9 19.21 -36.04 -69.30
C PRO A 9 20.38 -37.02 -69.30
N THR A 10 21.58 -36.52 -69.53
CA THR A 10 22.78 -37.31 -69.30
C THR A 10 22.89 -37.56 -67.79
N PRO A 11 23.32 -38.77 -67.37
CA PRO A 11 23.34 -39.14 -65.95
C PRO A 11 24.13 -38.15 -65.10
N TRP A 12 25.15 -37.52 -65.68
CA TRP A 12 25.95 -36.47 -65.05
C TRP A 12 25.14 -35.22 -64.65
N ARG A 13 24.22 -34.76 -65.52
CA ARG A 13 23.38 -33.59 -65.21
C ARG A 13 22.41 -33.89 -64.08
N MET A 14 21.93 -35.13 -63.98
CA MET A 14 21.06 -35.58 -62.89
C MET A 14 21.83 -35.63 -61.56
N ILE A 15 23.07 -36.13 -61.58
CA ILE A 15 23.95 -36.16 -60.40
C ILE A 15 24.22 -34.73 -59.89
N VAL A 16 24.55 -33.79 -60.78
CA VAL A 16 24.80 -32.39 -60.39
C VAL A 16 23.54 -31.73 -59.82
N LEU A 17 22.37 -31.97 -60.43
CA LEU A 17 21.10 -31.43 -59.93
C LEU A 17 20.76 -31.99 -58.55
N LEU A 18 20.95 -33.29 -58.32
CA LEU A 18 20.73 -33.93 -57.03
C LEU A 18 21.62 -33.32 -55.94
N ILE A 19 22.91 -33.14 -56.23
CA ILE A 19 23.85 -32.55 -55.27
C ILE A 19 23.47 -31.10 -54.96
N SER A 20 23.13 -30.30 -55.97
CA SER A 20 22.73 -28.89 -55.74
C SER A 20 21.44 -28.76 -54.91
N SER A 21 20.48 -29.67 -55.12
CA SER A 21 19.23 -29.69 -54.36
C SER A 21 19.50 -29.97 -52.89
N MET A 22 20.38 -30.94 -52.61
CA MET A 22 20.70 -31.36 -51.24
C MET A 22 21.40 -30.25 -50.45
N ILE A 23 22.32 -29.52 -51.09
CA ILE A 23 23.03 -28.38 -50.49
C ILE A 23 22.05 -27.25 -50.18
N SER A 24 21.15 -26.93 -51.12
CA SER A 24 20.16 -25.86 -50.95
C SER A 24 19.21 -26.15 -49.79
N THR A 25 18.66 -27.36 -49.72
CA THR A 25 17.77 -27.77 -48.62
C THR A 25 18.49 -27.75 -47.27
N SER A 26 19.76 -28.15 -47.22
CA SER A 26 20.57 -28.09 -46.00
C SER A 26 20.81 -26.66 -45.52
N ALA A 27 21.14 -25.73 -46.42
CA ALA A 27 21.36 -24.32 -46.06
C ALA A 27 20.07 -23.66 -45.53
N ILE A 28 18.93 -23.91 -46.19
CA ILE A 28 17.63 -23.34 -45.80
C ILE A 28 17.18 -23.85 -44.43
N THR A 29 17.35 -25.15 -44.17
CA THR A 29 16.97 -25.76 -42.89
C THR A 29 17.80 -25.23 -41.72
N ILE A 30 19.12 -25.05 -41.90
CA ILE A 30 20.00 -24.44 -40.89
C ILE A 30 19.59 -22.99 -40.61
N TYR A 31 19.30 -22.21 -41.64
CA TYR A 31 18.87 -20.81 -41.49
C TYR A 31 17.50 -20.68 -40.79
N ALA A 32 16.55 -21.57 -41.11
CA ALA A 32 15.24 -21.58 -40.44
C ALA A 32 15.34 -21.98 -38.96
N LEU A 33 16.26 -22.88 -38.61
CA LEU A 33 16.50 -23.27 -37.21
C LEU A 33 17.18 -22.14 -36.41
N SER A 34 18.07 -21.35 -37.01
CA SER A 34 18.74 -20.26 -36.31
C SER A 34 17.78 -19.09 -35.98
N ILE A 35 16.84 -18.79 -36.88
CA ILE A 35 15.85 -17.73 -36.66
C ILE A 35 14.83 -18.11 -35.58
N THR A 36 14.43 -19.39 -35.54
CA THR A 36 13.47 -19.90 -34.54
C THR A 36 14.09 -20.03 -33.14
N GLN A 37 15.36 -20.39 -33.03
CA GLN A 37 16.07 -20.38 -31.74
C GLN A 37 16.24 -18.96 -31.19
N SER A 38 16.44 -17.96 -32.05
CA SER A 38 16.58 -16.56 -31.64
C SER A 38 15.28 -15.97 -31.08
N ALA A 39 14.12 -16.50 -31.46
CA ALA A 39 12.81 -16.11 -30.91
C ALA A 39 12.55 -16.71 -29.53
N SER A 40 13.34 -17.70 -29.08
CA SER A 40 13.30 -18.23 -27.71
C SER A 40 14.26 -17.46 -26.80
N ARG A 41 14.28 -16.12 -26.90
CA ARG A 41 14.86 -15.30 -25.84
C ARG A 41 13.87 -15.29 -24.69
N GLN A 42 14.12 -16.21 -23.77
CA GLN A 42 13.55 -16.29 -22.43
C GLN A 42 13.24 -14.89 -21.90
N THR A 43 11.95 -14.55 -21.86
CA THR A 43 11.44 -13.37 -21.18
C THR A 43 11.91 -13.51 -19.74
N SER A 44 12.89 -12.70 -19.34
CA SER A 44 13.28 -12.62 -17.94
C SER A 44 12.02 -12.29 -17.15
N PRO A 45 11.64 -13.11 -16.14
CA PRO A 45 10.50 -12.76 -15.32
C PRO A 45 10.75 -11.38 -14.73
N LEU A 46 9.78 -10.46 -14.88
CA LEU A 46 9.86 -9.16 -14.23
C LEU A 46 10.06 -9.40 -12.73
N PRO A 47 10.93 -8.63 -12.06
CA PRO A 47 11.11 -8.77 -10.62
C PRO A 47 9.75 -8.55 -9.94
N SER A 48 9.26 -9.60 -9.30
CA SER A 48 8.03 -9.55 -8.50
C SER A 48 8.30 -8.65 -7.29
N VAL A 49 7.80 -7.42 -7.35
CA VAL A 49 7.88 -6.49 -6.22
C VAL A 49 6.95 -7.02 -5.14
N ARG A 50 7.52 -7.73 -4.16
CA ARG A 50 6.78 -8.13 -2.96
C ARG A 50 6.42 -6.86 -2.19
N PRO A 51 5.14 -6.68 -1.80
CA PRO A 51 4.76 -5.56 -0.97
C PRO A 51 5.55 -5.62 0.34
N LYS A 52 6.17 -4.50 0.70
CA LYS A 52 6.96 -4.37 1.92
C LYS A 52 6.04 -4.61 3.12
N ALA A 53 6.45 -5.47 4.04
CA ALA A 53 5.69 -5.72 5.27
C ALA A 53 5.52 -4.41 6.04
N ILE A 54 4.27 -4.06 6.37
CA ILE A 54 3.93 -2.89 7.18
C ILE A 54 4.41 -3.19 8.61
N LYS A 55 5.36 -2.38 9.10
CA LYS A 55 5.99 -2.60 10.42
C LYS A 55 5.31 -1.84 11.55
N ALA A 56 4.61 -0.76 11.24
CA ALA A 56 3.96 0.09 12.23
C ALA A 56 2.80 0.85 11.59
N VAL A 57 1.76 1.10 12.37
CA VAL A 57 0.64 1.98 12.03
C VAL A 57 0.66 3.11 13.05
N ALA A 58 0.66 4.35 12.56
CA ALA A 58 0.54 5.53 13.40
C ALA A 58 -0.90 6.05 13.31
N ALA A 59 -1.47 6.41 14.46
CA ALA A 59 -2.75 7.08 14.56
C ALA A 59 -2.61 8.27 15.52
N LEU A 60 -3.24 9.40 15.19
CA LEU A 60 -3.36 10.53 16.10
C LEU A 60 -4.54 10.26 17.05
N GLY A 61 -4.32 10.45 18.34
CA GLY A 61 -5.34 10.31 19.38
C GLY A 61 -5.27 11.47 20.37
N PHE A 62 -6.34 11.62 21.14
CA PHE A 62 -6.43 12.54 22.26
C PHE A 62 -6.64 11.75 23.54
N LEU A 63 -6.07 12.22 24.66
CA LEU A 63 -6.27 11.60 25.97
C LEU A 63 -7.51 12.19 26.64
N GLU A 64 -8.43 11.33 27.04
CA GLU A 64 -9.63 11.69 27.77
C GLU A 64 -9.56 11.07 29.18
N PRO A 65 -10.15 11.71 30.21
CA PRO A 65 -10.24 11.11 31.53
C PRO A 65 -10.90 9.73 31.46
N GLU A 66 -10.36 8.75 32.20
CA GLU A 66 -10.96 7.41 32.29
C GLU A 66 -12.32 7.44 33.00
N GLY A 67 -12.56 8.47 33.82
CA GLY A 67 -13.78 8.67 34.59
C GLY A 67 -14.61 9.87 34.13
N GLU A 68 -15.59 10.21 34.94
CA GLU A 68 -16.52 11.30 34.66
C GLU A 68 -15.90 12.68 34.90
N VAL A 69 -16.31 13.65 34.09
CA VAL A 69 -16.04 15.07 34.32
C VAL A 69 -17.31 15.71 34.85
N ILE A 70 -17.26 16.19 36.10
CA ILE A 70 -18.38 16.88 36.73
C ILE A 70 -18.13 18.39 36.69
N GLU A 71 -19.13 19.13 36.20
CA GLU A 71 -19.15 20.59 36.27
C GLU A 71 -19.95 21.01 37.50
N LEU A 72 -19.25 21.48 38.53
CA LEU A 72 -19.86 21.92 39.77
C LEU A 72 -20.32 23.38 39.62
N SER A 73 -21.59 23.62 39.92
CA SER A 73 -22.17 24.96 39.98
C SER A 73 -22.96 25.14 41.27
N ALA A 74 -23.01 26.37 41.76
CA ALA A 74 -23.81 26.70 42.92
C ALA A 74 -25.30 26.65 42.61
N HIS A 75 -26.12 26.26 43.59
CA HIS A 75 -27.57 26.33 43.45
C HIS A 75 -28.01 27.80 43.21
N PRO A 76 -28.94 28.06 42.26
CA PRO A 76 -29.43 29.40 42.01
C PRO A 76 -30.21 29.90 43.24
N SER A 77 -29.56 30.71 44.07
CA SER A 77 -30.21 31.45 45.15
C SER A 77 -30.84 32.73 44.58
N GLU A 78 -31.88 33.25 45.23
CA GLU A 78 -32.65 34.41 44.74
C GLU A 78 -31.83 35.72 44.62
N GLY A 79 -30.56 35.73 45.05
CA GLY A 79 -29.62 36.86 44.92
C GLY A 79 -28.37 36.58 44.08
N GLY A 80 -28.27 35.42 43.43
CA GLY A 80 -27.07 34.98 42.71
C GLY A 80 -25.99 34.39 43.63
N ALA A 81 -25.17 33.48 43.08
CA ALA A 81 -24.11 32.80 43.83
C ALA A 81 -22.75 33.45 43.57
N ARG A 82 -22.28 34.27 44.51
CA ARG A 82 -20.93 34.85 44.48
C ARG A 82 -19.97 33.99 45.30
N VAL A 83 -18.82 33.65 44.72
CA VAL A 83 -17.74 32.97 45.46
C VAL A 83 -17.06 33.97 46.39
N GLU A 84 -17.15 33.73 47.71
CA GLU A 84 -16.42 34.48 48.73
C GLU A 84 -14.97 33.99 48.83
N ARG A 85 -14.79 32.67 48.84
CA ARG A 85 -13.48 32.02 48.99
C ARG A 85 -13.43 30.69 48.25
N LEU A 86 -12.32 30.46 47.54
CA LEU A 86 -11.99 29.16 46.98
C LEU A 86 -11.03 28.43 47.92
N LEU A 87 -11.31 27.16 48.24
CA LEU A 87 -10.55 26.35 49.20
C LEU A 87 -9.57 25.38 48.53
N VAL A 88 -9.62 25.28 47.20
CA VAL A 88 -8.78 24.38 46.41
C VAL A 88 -8.01 25.12 45.32
N GLN A 89 -6.98 24.48 44.80
CA GLN A 89 -6.17 24.97 43.69
C GLN A 89 -6.34 24.06 42.47
N GLN A 90 -6.00 24.57 41.29
CA GLN A 90 -6.03 23.78 40.07
C GLN A 90 -5.11 22.55 40.19
N GLY A 91 -5.62 21.37 39.82
CA GLY A 91 -4.89 20.11 39.92
C GLY A 91 -4.83 19.51 41.34
N ALA A 92 -5.48 20.13 42.33
CA ALA A 92 -5.62 19.55 43.65
C ALA A 92 -6.43 18.25 43.60
N LYS A 93 -6.02 17.28 44.41
CA LYS A 93 -6.79 16.04 44.61
C LYS A 93 -7.82 16.27 45.71
N VAL A 94 -9.06 15.90 45.43
CA VAL A 94 -10.21 16.06 46.32
C VAL A 94 -10.95 14.72 46.42
N LYS A 95 -11.68 14.51 47.51
CA LYS A 95 -12.58 13.38 47.72
C LYS A 95 -14.02 13.87 47.75
N ALA A 96 -14.95 12.94 47.54
CA ALA A 96 -16.37 13.25 47.68
C ALA A 96 -16.66 13.77 49.10
N GLY A 97 -17.42 14.85 49.20
CA GLY A 97 -17.73 15.57 50.44
C GLY A 97 -16.67 16.60 50.87
N ASP A 98 -15.58 16.77 50.13
CA ASP A 98 -14.59 17.82 50.44
C ASP A 98 -15.12 19.19 50.02
N ALA A 99 -15.06 20.16 50.94
CA ALA A 99 -15.40 21.56 50.69
C ALA A 99 -14.42 22.23 49.71
N ILE A 100 -14.92 22.74 48.58
CA ILE A 100 -14.10 23.39 47.54
C ILE A 100 -14.26 24.91 47.47
N ALA A 101 -15.39 25.45 47.91
CA ALA A 101 -15.66 26.89 47.88
C ALA A 101 -16.69 27.31 48.94
N VAL A 102 -16.62 28.58 49.36
CA VAL A 102 -17.60 29.24 50.24
C VAL A 102 -18.29 30.36 49.46
N LEU A 103 -19.61 30.43 49.56
CA LEU A 103 -20.47 31.39 48.85
C LEU A 103 -21.03 32.50 49.75
N ASP A 104 -21.03 33.74 49.26
CA ASP A 104 -21.64 34.93 49.88
C ASP A 104 -23.03 35.18 49.25
N PRO A 105 -24.10 35.54 49.99
CA PRO A 105 -24.22 35.90 51.42
C PRO A 105 -24.69 34.80 52.38
N ILE A 106 -24.85 33.57 51.89
CA ILE A 106 -25.51 32.48 52.64
C ILE A 106 -24.48 31.60 53.39
N GLY A 107 -23.17 31.82 53.19
CA GLY A 107 -22.11 31.01 53.80
C GLY A 107 -22.15 29.53 53.39
N HIS A 108 -22.81 29.22 52.27
CA HIS A 108 -23.01 27.85 51.81
C HIS A 108 -21.70 27.30 51.22
N VAL A 109 -21.43 26.03 51.48
CA VAL A 109 -20.21 25.33 51.07
C VAL A 109 -20.54 24.43 49.90
N ILE A 110 -19.74 24.51 48.83
CA ILE A 110 -19.82 23.56 47.72
C ILE A 110 -18.88 22.40 48.02
N GLU A 111 -19.37 21.17 47.84
CA GLU A 111 -18.62 19.93 48.00
C GLU A 111 -18.57 19.16 46.67
N VAL A 112 -17.60 18.27 46.56
CA VAL A 112 -17.39 17.35 45.41
C VAL A 112 -18.23 16.09 45.55
#